data_AF-A0A844E018-F1
#
_entry.id   AF-A0A844E018-F1
#
_cell.length_a   1.000
_cell.length_b   1.000
_cell.length_c   1.000
_cell.angle_alpha   90.00
_cell.angle_beta   90.00
_cell.angle_gamma   90.00
#
_symmetry.space_group_name_H-M   'P 1'
#
loop_
_entity.id
_entity.type
_entity.pdbx_description
1 polymer ?
#
loop_
_entity_poly.entity_id
_entity_poly.type
_entity_poly.pdbx_seq_one_letter_code
_entity_poly.pdbx_strand_id
1 'polypeptide(L)'
;MKRRIAVLAAVFALAVGMLGGCGNNAQPAADSTKAEENSMDTSAQDEIVKDTADEAQQPSDDVQIPALEDGIYDAEFNTDSSMFHVNEANDGRGTLTVENGKMTIHVSLTSKHIVNLFVGTAEDAQKDGAEILQPTTDTVTYSDGSTEEVYGFDVPVEALNQEFDLALLGTKGTWYDHKVSVSDPQKVE
;
A
#
# COMPACT_ATOMS: atom_id res chain seq x y z
N MET A 1 38.29 -26.95 11.40
CA MET A 1 39.25 -26.23 12.29
C MET A 1 38.56 -24.99 12.86
N LYS A 2 38.96 -24.50 14.03
CA LYS A 2 38.18 -23.49 14.78
C LYS A 2 38.89 -22.13 14.75
N ARG A 3 38.39 -21.16 13.97
CA ARG A 3 38.90 -19.77 13.97
C ARG A 3 37.92 -18.86 14.70
N ARG A 4 38.33 -18.40 15.88
CA ARG A 4 37.70 -17.29 16.61
C ARG A 4 38.33 -15.99 16.09
N ILE A 5 37.53 -15.00 15.75
CA ILE A 5 37.97 -13.60 15.60
C ILE A 5 37.28 -12.81 16.71
N ALA A 6 37.99 -11.83 17.28
CA ALA A 6 37.62 -11.23 18.55
C ALA A 6 36.94 -9.86 18.40
N VAL A 7 36.01 -9.62 19.32
CA VAL A 7 35.67 -8.35 19.97
C VAL A 7 36.40 -7.10 19.46
N LEU A 8 35.61 -6.10 19.04
CA LEU A 8 36.02 -4.70 19.06
C LEU A 8 34.87 -3.90 19.66
N ALA A 9 35.04 -3.43 20.90
CA ALA A 9 33.98 -2.80 21.67
C ALA A 9 33.96 -1.27 21.46
N ALA A 10 32.85 -0.75 20.94
CA ALA A 10 32.60 0.69 20.86
C ALA A 10 31.88 1.18 22.12
N VAL A 11 32.60 1.86 23.01
CA VAL A 11 32.00 2.53 24.18
C VAL A 11 31.68 3.98 23.80
N PHE A 12 30.39 4.28 23.62
CA PHE A 12 29.90 5.67 23.60
C PHE A 12 29.09 5.95 24.87
N ALA A 13 29.70 6.67 25.80
CA ALA A 13 29.02 7.21 26.97
C ALA A 13 28.51 8.62 26.65
N LEU A 14 27.19 8.79 26.62
CA LEU A 14 26.53 10.11 26.62
C LEU A 14 25.74 10.26 27.92
N ALA A 15 26.07 11.29 28.69
CA ALA A 15 25.53 11.50 30.03
C ALA A 15 24.62 12.73 30.07
N VAL A 16 23.37 12.48 30.51
CA VAL A 16 22.48 13.35 31.31
C VAL A 16 22.42 14.85 30.97
N GLY A 17 21.23 15.30 30.56
CA GLY A 17 20.80 16.70 30.62
C GLY A 17 19.32 16.82 30.93
N MET A 18 18.94 16.86 32.21
CA MET A 18 17.56 17.15 32.65
C MET A 18 17.37 18.64 32.92
N LEU A 19 16.35 19.25 32.31
CA LEU A 19 15.63 20.48 32.69
C LEU A 19 14.37 20.52 31.78
N GLY A 20 13.16 20.87 32.18
CA GLY A 20 12.69 21.36 33.48
C GLY A 20 11.96 22.70 33.34
N GLY A 21 10.66 22.70 33.01
CA GLY A 21 9.89 23.93 32.83
C GLY A 21 8.38 23.70 32.67
N CYS A 22 7.59 24.39 33.49
CA CYS A 22 6.13 24.55 33.36
C CYS A 22 5.83 26.03 33.11
N GLY A 23 4.63 26.40 32.62
CA GLY A 23 4.22 27.81 32.70
C GLY A 23 3.14 28.28 31.75
N ASN A 24 1.91 28.30 32.25
CA ASN A 24 0.70 28.86 31.64
C ASN A 24 0.81 30.37 31.27
N ASN A 25 0.11 30.77 30.20
CA ASN A 25 -0.62 32.03 30.04
C ASN A 25 -0.04 33.38 30.50
N ALA A 26 0.26 34.26 29.53
CA ALA A 26 0.08 35.71 29.66
C ALA A 26 -0.15 36.39 28.29
N GLN A 27 -1.40 36.74 27.96
CA GLN A 27 -1.75 37.76 26.96
C GLN A 27 -1.80 39.13 27.68
N PRO A 28 -1.64 40.28 26.99
CA PRO A 28 -2.86 40.94 26.47
C PRO A 28 -2.68 41.81 25.18
N ALA A 29 -3.78 41.90 24.39
CA ALA A 29 -4.36 43.12 23.76
C ALA A 29 -3.50 44.03 22.84
N ALA A 30 -4.00 44.72 21.80
CA ALA A 30 -5.28 44.78 21.04
C ALA A 30 -4.91 45.33 19.61
N ASP A 31 -5.74 45.74 18.65
CA ASP A 31 -7.20 45.94 18.46
C ASP A 31 -7.45 45.97 16.91
N SER A 32 -8.61 46.09 16.25
CA SER A 32 -10.05 46.24 16.59
C SER A 32 -10.84 45.67 15.38
N THR A 33 -11.88 44.84 15.53
CA THR A 33 -13.32 45.17 15.70
C THR A 33 -14.10 45.56 14.43
N LYS A 34 -15.29 44.92 14.28
CA LYS A 34 -16.40 45.11 13.29
C LYS A 34 -16.13 44.63 11.85
N ALA A 35 -16.88 43.70 11.21
CA ALA A 35 -18.21 43.06 11.38
C ALA A 35 -19.40 43.72 10.62
N GLU A 36 -20.53 42.99 10.57
CA GLU A 36 -21.72 43.11 9.70
C GLU A 36 -21.55 42.58 8.26
N GLU A 37 -22.50 41.97 7.55
CA GLU A 37 -23.63 41.02 7.82
C GLU A 37 -24.74 41.19 6.76
N ASN A 38 -25.10 40.09 6.07
CA ASN A 38 -26.42 39.77 5.49
C ASN A 38 -26.32 38.32 4.93
N SER A 39 -27.24 37.35 5.08
CA SER A 39 -28.73 37.36 5.12
C SER A 39 -29.35 37.68 3.74
N MET A 40 -30.33 36.94 3.19
CA MET A 40 -31.15 35.81 3.72
C MET A 40 -31.70 34.93 2.56
N ASP A 41 -32.64 34.04 2.88
CA ASP A 41 -33.53 33.20 2.02
C ASP A 41 -32.92 31.93 1.38
N THR A 42 -33.33 30.69 1.68
CA THR A 42 -34.66 30.02 1.93
C THR A 42 -35.34 29.50 0.65
N SER A 43 -35.33 28.17 0.48
CA SER A 43 -36.53 27.40 0.13
C SER A 43 -36.31 25.93 0.52
N ALA A 44 -37.40 25.18 0.74
CA ALA A 44 -37.36 23.81 1.27
C ALA A 44 -38.48 22.94 0.68
N GLN A 45 -38.34 21.61 0.86
CA GLN A 45 -39.19 20.53 0.32
C GLN A 45 -38.88 20.22 -1.17
N ASP A 46 -39.05 18.99 -1.66
CA ASP A 46 -39.92 17.92 -1.13
C ASP A 46 -39.26 16.52 -1.03
N GLU A 47 -39.92 15.60 -0.32
CA GLU A 47 -39.49 14.20 -0.17
C GLU A 47 -39.73 13.36 -1.44
N ILE A 48 -38.85 12.38 -1.69
CA ILE A 48 -39.24 11.11 -2.33
C ILE A 48 -38.59 9.95 -1.57
N VAL A 49 -39.36 9.30 -0.70
CA VAL A 49 -38.99 8.01 -0.11
C VAL A 49 -39.13 6.92 -1.17
N LYS A 50 -38.09 6.12 -1.39
CA LYS A 50 -38.24 4.81 -2.03
C LYS A 50 -37.32 3.73 -1.45
N ASP A 51 -37.84 3.11 -0.39
CA ASP A 51 -37.58 1.74 0.03
C ASP A 51 -37.38 0.75 -1.14
N THR A 52 -36.28 -0.01 -1.13
CA THR A 52 -36.16 -1.41 -1.60
C THR A 52 -34.74 -1.94 -1.32
N ALA A 53 -34.64 -3.18 -0.85
CA ALA A 53 -33.43 -4.03 -0.82
C ALA A 53 -32.23 -3.54 0.01
N ASP A 54 -32.32 -3.79 1.32
CA ASP A 54 -31.16 -4.18 2.14
C ASP A 54 -30.66 -5.57 1.67
N GLU A 55 -29.87 -5.60 0.59
CA GLU A 55 -29.05 -6.78 0.26
C GLU A 55 -27.87 -6.85 1.22
N ALA A 56 -28.14 -7.38 2.41
CA ALA A 56 -27.11 -7.88 3.30
C ALA A 56 -26.34 -9.00 2.59
N GLN A 57 -25.27 -8.63 1.88
CA GLN A 57 -24.26 -9.54 1.37
C GLN A 57 -23.62 -10.23 2.57
N GLN A 58 -24.21 -11.38 2.92
CA GLN A 58 -23.69 -12.31 3.90
C GLN A 58 -22.21 -12.55 3.59
N PRO A 59 -21.26 -12.27 4.51
CA PRO A 59 -19.88 -12.68 4.32
C PRO A 59 -19.90 -14.21 4.22
N SER A 60 -19.63 -14.72 3.02
CA SER A 60 -19.36 -16.12 2.82
C SER A 60 -17.97 -16.38 3.40
N ASP A 61 -17.92 -16.71 4.69
CA ASP A 61 -16.72 -17.13 5.45
C ASP A 61 -16.17 -18.50 4.98
N ASP A 62 -16.36 -18.80 3.71
CA ASP A 62 -15.80 -19.91 2.97
C ASP A 62 -14.76 -19.30 2.02
N VAL A 63 -13.57 -19.01 2.56
CA VAL A 63 -12.37 -18.62 1.78
C VAL A 63 -11.86 -19.86 1.03
N GLN A 64 -12.71 -20.34 0.13
CA GLN A 64 -12.33 -21.27 -0.92
C GLN A 64 -11.48 -20.47 -1.89
N ILE A 65 -10.15 -20.61 -1.78
CA ILE A 65 -9.26 -20.31 -2.89
C ILE A 65 -9.86 -21.07 -4.09
N PRO A 66 -10.33 -20.39 -5.16
CA PRO A 66 -10.74 -21.10 -6.36
C PRO A 66 -9.48 -21.81 -6.84
N ALA A 67 -9.47 -23.14 -6.76
CA ALA A 67 -8.26 -23.94 -6.90
C ALA A 67 -7.78 -23.93 -8.36
N LEU A 68 -7.10 -22.83 -8.73
CA LEU A 68 -6.49 -22.63 -10.02
C LEU A 68 -5.53 -23.79 -10.29
N GLU A 69 -5.62 -24.36 -11.48
CA GLU A 69 -4.62 -25.28 -11.98
C GLU A 69 -3.28 -24.56 -12.12
N ASP A 70 -2.17 -25.26 -11.91
CA ASP A 70 -0.84 -24.74 -12.19
C ASP A 70 -0.77 -24.17 -13.62
N GLY A 71 -0.27 -22.94 -13.76
CA GLY A 71 -0.35 -22.17 -14.99
C GLY A 71 -0.10 -20.67 -14.81
N ILE A 72 -0.26 -19.93 -15.90
CA ILE A 72 -0.11 -18.47 -15.95
C ILE A 72 -1.46 -17.82 -16.22
N TYR A 73 -1.76 -16.78 -15.46
CA TYR A 73 -2.99 -16.01 -15.51
C TYR A 73 -2.65 -14.52 -15.57
N ASP A 74 -3.47 -13.74 -16.25
CA ASP A 74 -3.52 -12.28 -16.17
C ASP A 74 -4.57 -11.89 -15.13
N ALA A 75 -4.18 -11.15 -14.10
CA ALA A 75 -5.02 -10.89 -12.92
C ALA A 75 -4.93 -9.44 -12.46
N GLU A 76 -6.03 -8.91 -11.93
CA GLU A 76 -6.10 -7.54 -11.42
C GLU A 76 -5.32 -7.40 -10.10
N PHE A 77 -4.60 -6.30 -9.95
CA PHE A 77 -3.93 -5.94 -8.70
C PHE A 77 -4.51 -4.63 -8.15
N ASN A 78 -5.51 -4.77 -7.30
CA ASN A 78 -6.25 -3.66 -6.71
C ASN A 78 -5.54 -3.12 -5.46
N THR A 79 -5.53 -1.80 -5.29
CA THR A 79 -4.88 -1.11 -4.14
C THR A 79 -5.76 0.03 -3.61
N ASP A 80 -5.51 0.44 -2.37
CA ASP A 80 -6.19 1.59 -1.73
C ASP A 80 -5.65 2.97 -2.15
N SER A 81 -4.66 3.04 -3.05
CA SER A 81 -3.81 4.23 -3.25
C SER A 81 -3.48 4.52 -4.71
N SER A 82 -3.91 5.70 -5.18
CA SER A 82 -3.56 6.22 -6.51
C SER A 82 -2.06 6.57 -6.69
N MET A 83 -1.22 6.41 -5.66
CA MET A 83 0.24 6.51 -5.76
C MET A 83 0.94 5.15 -5.84
N PHE A 84 0.23 4.05 -5.58
CA PHE A 84 0.76 2.69 -5.62
C PHE A 84 -0.17 1.81 -6.47
N HIS A 85 0.09 1.75 -7.76
CA HIS A 85 -0.67 0.96 -8.72
C HIS A 85 0.25 0.40 -9.81
N VAL A 86 -0.26 -0.62 -10.50
CA VAL A 86 0.33 -1.15 -11.74
C VAL A 86 0.43 -0.04 -12.78
N ASN A 87 1.45 -0.09 -13.65
CA ASN A 87 1.59 0.79 -14.79
C ASN A 87 0.34 0.78 -15.69
N GLU A 88 -0.03 1.96 -16.21
CA GLU A 88 -1.19 2.15 -17.09
C GLU A 88 -1.09 1.40 -18.43
N ALA A 89 0.11 1.00 -18.87
CA ALA A 89 0.30 0.15 -20.04
C ALA A 89 -0.21 -1.29 -19.85
N ASN A 90 -0.48 -1.70 -18.60
CA ASN A 90 -0.92 -3.05 -18.24
C ASN A 90 -2.40 -3.07 -17.77
N ASP A 91 -3.18 -2.00 -17.98
CA ASP A 91 -4.61 -1.91 -17.63
C ASP A 91 -4.96 -2.31 -16.17
N GLY A 92 -4.03 -2.12 -15.22
CA GLY A 92 -4.22 -2.48 -13.80
C GLY A 92 -3.89 -3.94 -13.44
N ARG A 93 -3.30 -4.71 -14.37
CA ARG A 93 -3.11 -6.16 -14.23
C ARG A 93 -1.65 -6.62 -14.17
N GLY A 94 -1.45 -7.77 -13.52
CA GLY A 94 -0.16 -8.43 -13.35
C GLY A 94 -0.22 -9.91 -13.68
N THR A 95 0.96 -10.49 -13.94
CA THR A 95 1.10 -11.91 -14.30
C THR A 95 1.06 -12.77 -13.04
N LEU A 96 -0.09 -13.39 -12.78
CA LEU A 96 -0.30 -14.35 -11.71
C LEU A 96 0.20 -15.73 -12.13
N THR A 97 1.28 -16.18 -11.49
CA THR A 97 1.81 -17.54 -11.63
C THR A 97 1.24 -18.43 -10.53
N VAL A 98 0.71 -19.59 -10.93
CA VAL A 98 0.25 -20.65 -10.03
C VAL A 98 1.15 -21.88 -10.22
N GLU A 99 1.80 -22.35 -9.15
CA GLU A 99 2.62 -23.56 -9.21
C GLU A 99 2.58 -24.33 -7.88
N ASN A 100 2.30 -25.65 -7.92
CA ASN A 100 2.14 -26.52 -6.76
C ASN A 100 1.15 -25.97 -5.71
N GLY A 101 0.10 -25.26 -6.15
CA GLY A 101 -0.86 -24.60 -5.25
C GLY A 101 -0.34 -23.37 -4.51
N LYS A 102 0.80 -22.80 -4.93
CA LYS A 102 1.26 -21.46 -4.52
C LYS A 102 0.93 -20.44 -5.60
N MET A 103 0.69 -19.21 -5.19
CA MET A 103 0.39 -18.09 -6.09
C MET A 103 1.37 -16.93 -5.86
N THR A 104 1.88 -16.36 -6.95
CA THR A 104 2.70 -15.15 -6.95
C THR A 104 2.25 -14.28 -8.10
N ILE A 105 1.91 -13.01 -7.85
CA ILE A 105 1.62 -12.04 -8.91
C ILE A 105 2.85 -11.16 -9.18
N HIS A 106 3.22 -11.05 -10.45
CA HIS A 106 4.23 -10.10 -10.90
C HIS A 106 3.56 -8.81 -11.38
N VAL A 107 3.89 -7.68 -10.76
CA VAL A 107 3.33 -6.36 -11.10
C VAL A 107 4.40 -5.33 -11.44
N SER A 108 4.36 -4.80 -12.66
CA SER A 108 5.16 -3.65 -13.09
C SER A 108 4.49 -2.35 -12.63
N LEU A 109 5.20 -1.48 -11.89
CA LEU A 109 4.64 -0.23 -11.36
C LEU A 109 4.84 0.96 -12.31
N THR A 110 4.24 2.11 -11.99
CA THR A 110 4.37 3.35 -12.79
C THR A 110 5.78 3.95 -12.84
N SER A 111 6.69 3.59 -11.93
CA SER A 111 8.03 4.20 -11.86
C SER A 111 9.01 3.40 -11.00
N LYS A 112 10.28 3.83 -10.99
CA LYS A 112 11.34 3.33 -10.09
C LYS A 112 11.38 4.04 -8.71
N HIS A 113 10.27 4.62 -8.25
CA HIS A 113 10.23 5.39 -6.99
C HIS A 113 9.80 4.60 -5.74
N ILE A 114 9.19 3.43 -5.95
CA ILE A 114 8.95 2.43 -4.91
C ILE A 114 10.10 1.42 -5.01
N VAL A 115 11.00 1.42 -4.02
CA VAL A 115 12.30 0.73 -4.11
C VAL A 115 12.28 -0.66 -3.49
N ASN A 116 11.32 -0.95 -2.61
CA ASN A 116 11.07 -2.26 -2.01
C ASN A 116 9.58 -2.40 -1.63
N LEU A 117 9.12 -3.64 -1.48
CA LEU A 117 7.83 -3.99 -0.88
C LEU A 117 8.03 -4.99 0.27
N PHE A 118 7.03 -5.17 1.12
CA PHE A 118 7.00 -6.18 2.19
C PHE A 118 5.56 -6.63 2.45
N VAL A 119 5.31 -7.95 2.41
CA VAL A 119 3.97 -8.52 2.71
C VAL A 119 3.75 -8.49 4.22
N GLY A 120 2.77 -7.71 4.67
CA GLY A 120 2.59 -7.29 6.06
C GLY A 120 2.75 -5.78 6.24
N THR A 121 2.87 -5.32 7.50
CA THR A 121 2.83 -3.89 7.84
C THR A 121 4.17 -3.17 7.68
N ALA A 122 4.12 -1.85 7.59
CA ALA A 122 5.27 -0.95 7.63
C ALA A 122 6.02 -0.99 8.97
N GLU A 123 5.36 -1.38 10.06
CA GLU A 123 6.04 -1.65 11.34
C GLU A 123 6.85 -2.96 11.24
N ASP A 124 6.27 -4.00 10.66
CA ASP A 124 6.91 -5.32 10.49
C ASP A 124 8.09 -5.27 9.50
N ALA A 125 7.96 -4.50 8.42
CA ALA A 125 9.02 -4.27 7.43
C ALA A 125 10.31 -3.64 8.01
N GLN A 126 10.25 -3.09 9.23
CA GLN A 126 11.38 -2.50 9.95
C GLN A 126 12.01 -3.44 11.00
N LYS A 127 11.52 -4.67 11.15
CA LYS A 127 11.98 -5.63 12.16
C LYS A 127 13.10 -6.53 11.62
N ASP A 128 14.01 -6.94 12.50
CA ASP A 128 15.11 -7.85 12.16
C ASP A 128 14.56 -9.17 11.58
N GLY A 129 14.92 -9.48 10.34
CA GLY A 129 14.50 -10.70 9.64
C GLY A 129 13.29 -10.55 8.72
N ALA A 130 12.77 -9.34 8.51
CA ALA A 130 11.74 -9.09 7.49
C ALA A 130 12.23 -9.50 6.08
N GLU A 131 11.43 -10.32 5.38
CA GLU A 131 11.73 -10.78 4.01
C GLU A 131 11.33 -9.70 2.99
N ILE A 132 12.21 -8.71 2.83
CA ILE A 132 11.98 -7.56 1.95
C ILE A 132 12.01 -7.95 0.47
N LEU A 133 10.92 -7.73 -0.25
CA LEU A 133 10.81 -7.94 -1.69
C LEU A 133 11.71 -6.94 -2.43
N GLN A 134 12.53 -7.44 -3.35
CA GLN A 134 13.43 -6.64 -4.18
C GLN A 134 12.81 -6.40 -5.56
N PRO A 135 13.03 -5.23 -6.18
CA PRO A 135 12.46 -4.92 -7.47
C PRO A 135 13.15 -5.67 -8.61
N THR A 136 12.38 -6.08 -9.61
CA THR A 136 12.87 -6.31 -10.98
C THR A 136 13.09 -4.97 -11.68
N THR A 137 13.59 -4.99 -12.91
CA THR A 137 13.54 -3.82 -13.79
C THR A 137 12.93 -4.24 -15.10
N ASP A 138 11.75 -3.68 -15.38
CA ASP A 138 10.90 -4.09 -16.48
C ASP A 138 10.90 -2.99 -17.54
N THR A 139 10.59 -3.32 -18.80
CA THR A 139 10.36 -2.34 -19.86
C THR A 139 8.89 -2.37 -20.26
N VAL A 140 8.13 -1.36 -19.84
CA VAL A 140 6.75 -1.16 -20.31
C VAL A 140 6.75 -0.52 -21.69
N THR A 141 5.73 -0.79 -22.49
CA THR A 141 5.53 -0.19 -23.82
C THR A 141 4.13 0.41 -23.89
N TYR A 142 4.04 1.72 -24.04
CA TYR A 142 2.78 2.45 -24.07
C TYR A 142 2.12 2.41 -25.46
N SER A 143 0.83 2.77 -25.53
CA SER A 143 0.01 2.69 -26.75
C SER A 143 0.44 3.65 -27.88
N ASP A 144 1.30 4.63 -27.60
CA ASP A 144 1.93 5.49 -28.61
C ASP A 144 3.25 4.92 -29.17
N GLY A 145 3.71 3.78 -28.64
CA GLY A 145 4.97 3.13 -29.00
C GLY A 145 6.20 3.65 -28.24
N SER A 146 6.03 4.52 -27.23
CA SER A 146 7.10 4.87 -26.30
C SER A 146 7.33 3.76 -25.27
N THR A 147 8.51 3.75 -24.64
CA THR A 147 8.90 2.73 -23.64
C THR A 147 9.58 3.37 -22.44
N GLU A 148 9.32 2.84 -21.25
CA GLU A 148 9.98 3.27 -20.01
C GLU A 148 10.52 2.06 -19.24
N GLU A 149 11.65 2.24 -18.54
CA GLU A 149 12.10 1.26 -17.55
C GLU A 149 11.48 1.58 -16.19
N VAL A 150 10.68 0.66 -15.66
CA VAL A 150 10.03 0.76 -14.34
C VAL A 150 10.60 -0.28 -13.38
N TYR A 151 10.09 -0.32 -12.14
CA TYR A 151 10.34 -1.43 -11.22
C TYR A 151 9.08 -2.31 -11.14
N GLY A 152 9.30 -3.62 -11.24
CA GLY A 152 8.28 -4.62 -10.96
C GLY A 152 8.57 -5.39 -9.68
N PHE A 153 7.59 -6.13 -9.20
CA PHE A 153 7.69 -6.92 -7.97
C PHE A 153 6.94 -8.24 -8.08
N ASP A 154 7.59 -9.31 -7.62
CA ASP A 154 6.97 -10.61 -7.35
C ASP A 154 6.33 -10.58 -5.96
N VAL A 155 5.00 -10.50 -5.89
CA VAL A 155 4.23 -10.45 -4.64
C VAL A 155 3.57 -11.82 -4.39
N PRO A 156 3.92 -12.55 -3.31
CA PRO A 156 3.21 -13.76 -2.89
C PRO A 156 1.75 -13.47 -2.56
N VAL A 157 0.84 -14.37 -2.96
CA VAL A 157 -0.61 -14.25 -2.76
C VAL A 157 -1.11 -15.48 -2.00
N GLU A 158 -1.70 -15.30 -0.82
CA GLU A 158 -2.27 -16.43 -0.05
C GLU A 158 -3.70 -16.79 -0.50
N ALA A 159 -4.51 -15.80 -0.86
CA ALA A 159 -5.89 -15.97 -1.31
C ALA A 159 -6.28 -14.92 -2.36
N LEU A 160 -7.23 -15.28 -3.22
CA LEU A 160 -7.79 -14.41 -4.26
C LEU A 160 -9.09 -13.76 -3.77
N ASN A 161 -9.37 -12.55 -4.25
CA ASN A 161 -10.51 -11.70 -3.85
C ASN A 161 -10.55 -11.37 -2.35
N GLN A 162 -9.39 -11.38 -1.69
CA GLN A 162 -9.22 -11.02 -0.28
C GLN A 162 -8.15 -9.93 -0.15
N GLU A 163 -8.40 -8.95 0.73
CA GLU A 163 -7.40 -7.92 1.06
C GLU A 163 -6.30 -8.45 1.97
N PHE A 164 -5.06 -8.05 1.70
CA PHE A 164 -3.91 -8.25 2.57
C PHE A 164 -3.09 -6.97 2.70
N ASP A 165 -2.25 -6.91 3.75
CA ASP A 165 -1.33 -5.79 3.98
C ASP A 165 -0.08 -5.93 3.10
N LEU A 166 0.28 -4.85 2.41
CA LEU A 166 1.49 -4.78 1.60
C LEU A 166 2.15 -3.41 1.79
N ALA A 167 3.14 -3.36 2.66
CA ALA A 167 3.90 -2.14 2.88
C ALA A 167 4.84 -1.83 1.70
N LEU A 168 4.95 -0.55 1.33
CA LEU A 168 5.89 -0.07 0.32
C LEU A 168 6.97 0.82 0.91
N LEU A 169 8.17 0.77 0.35
CA LEU A 169 9.29 1.66 0.69
C LEU A 169 9.52 2.66 -0.43
N GLY A 170 9.29 3.94 -0.15
CA GLY A 170 9.64 5.02 -1.08
C GLY A 170 11.14 5.37 -1.03
N THR A 171 11.66 5.98 -2.11
CA THR A 171 13.05 6.50 -2.20
C THR A 171 13.53 7.38 -1.03
N LYS A 172 12.63 7.90 -0.19
CA LYS A 172 12.94 8.67 1.03
C LYS A 172 13.32 7.81 2.24
N GLY A 173 13.26 6.48 2.14
CA GLY A 173 13.51 5.56 3.25
C GLY A 173 12.36 5.48 4.26
N THR A 174 11.13 5.78 3.84
CA THR A 174 9.91 5.70 4.65
C THR A 174 9.01 4.60 4.12
N TRP A 175 8.60 3.70 5.02
CA TRP A 175 7.59 2.67 4.75
C TRP A 175 6.18 3.24 4.90
N TYR A 176 5.25 2.76 4.07
CA TYR A 176 3.83 3.13 4.11
C TYR A 176 2.97 1.86 3.98
N ASP A 177 1.98 1.72 4.87
CA ASP A 177 0.99 0.64 4.81
C ASP A 177 -0.03 0.88 3.68
N HIS A 178 -0.38 -0.19 2.96
CA HIS A 178 -1.44 -0.21 1.97
C HIS A 178 -2.20 -1.54 2.03
N LYS A 179 -3.52 -1.49 1.82
CA LYS A 179 -4.34 -2.65 1.48
C LYS A 179 -4.28 -2.92 -0.01
N VAL A 180 -4.09 -4.19 -0.36
CA VAL A 180 -4.12 -4.67 -1.75
C VAL A 180 -4.90 -5.98 -1.85
N SER A 181 -5.41 -6.31 -3.03
CA SER A 181 -6.03 -7.61 -3.32
C SER A 181 -5.80 -8.03 -4.77
N VAL A 182 -5.87 -9.34 -5.03
CA VAL A 182 -5.74 -9.91 -6.38
C VAL A 182 -7.05 -10.55 -6.81
N SER A 183 -7.59 -10.15 -7.97
CA SER A 183 -8.91 -10.56 -8.48
C SER A 183 -8.89 -10.92 -9.96
N ASP A 184 -10.00 -11.50 -10.43
CA ASP A 184 -10.29 -11.84 -11.84
C ASP A 184 -9.12 -12.48 -12.65
N PRO A 185 -8.62 -13.66 -12.23
CA PRO A 185 -7.54 -14.37 -12.92
C PRO A 185 -8.02 -14.98 -14.25
N GLN A 186 -7.62 -14.39 -15.36
CA GLN A 186 -7.89 -14.86 -16.73
C GLN A 186 -6.73 -15.74 -17.21
N LYS A 187 -7.00 -17.00 -17.59
CA LYS A 187 -5.96 -17.95 -17.99
C LYS A 187 -5.36 -17.53 -19.34
N VAL A 188 -4.03 -17.48 -19.44
CA VAL A 188 -3.32 -17.18 -20.70
C VAL A 188 -3.25 -18.45 -21.55
N GLU A 189 -3.68 -18.37 -22.82
CA GLU A 189 -3.68 -19.47 -23.80
C GLU A 189 -2.38 -19.54 -24.65
#